data_AF-A0A254QGT1-F1
#
_entry.id   AF-A0A254QGT1-F1
#
_cell.length_a   1.000
_cell.length_b   1.000
_cell.length_c   1.000
_cell.angle_alpha   90.00
_cell.angle_beta   90.00
_cell.angle_gamma   90.00
#
_symmetry.space_group_name_H-M   'P 1'
#
loop_
_entity.id
_entity.type
_entity.pdbx_description
1 polymer ?
#
loop_
_entity_poly.entity_id
_entity_poly.type
_entity_poly.pdbx_seq_one_letter_code
_entity_poly.pdbx_strand_id
1 'polypeptide(L)'
;TEWAFSIGKGGTRVQVMSLGYGWIWFIPISPTRTSIGLVCPAEYYRQTGLSKEEVYLKAVNEEPRIASLIKGATADGDIKGTKDWSYYAERTYGDNWFLVGEASGFADPILAAGLTMAHLGARELAYTIMALDQQEHSETWLKDQLQENMTRRVAQHIQFADFWYTANGCFTDVKEFTRTIAADAGLDFDANRAFQWLGTGGFMDDGNAGLSGYDLESVIDTIEFMTEGETQLDVFKYNRFLLNMDDAVEEDVAGYEDGKVVSRRRWRKGKSVLPQRGMYYVLVQILQHGGDVSFLVPNMIAAIKKHGARHTDKEAMSYGLCHLESLLKSGWVRGVMVPGQPPLRFEMPKHQRAMRKNTDTFLEFTEA
;
A
#
# COMPACT_ATOMS: atom_id res chain seq x y z
N THR A 1 -8.12 -26.01 21.72
CA THR A 1 -7.12 -26.64 20.83
C THR A 1 -7.62 -26.83 19.40
N GLU A 2 -8.93 -26.77 19.13
CA GLU A 2 -9.50 -26.89 17.77
C GLU A 2 -9.10 -25.79 16.77
N TRP A 3 -8.71 -24.60 17.24
CA TRP A 3 -8.29 -23.49 16.39
C TRP A 3 -6.81 -23.56 15.97
N ALA A 4 -6.03 -24.45 16.58
CA ALA A 4 -4.68 -24.77 16.14
C ALA A 4 -4.76 -25.78 14.99
N PHE A 5 -5.27 -25.35 13.84
CA PHE A 5 -5.41 -26.22 12.68
C PHE A 5 -4.02 -26.52 12.09
N SER A 6 -3.59 -27.77 12.17
CA SER A 6 -2.40 -28.25 11.47
C SER A 6 -2.78 -28.61 10.04
N ILE A 7 -2.84 -27.60 9.17
CA ILE A 7 -2.83 -27.82 7.73
C ILE A 7 -1.48 -28.46 7.43
N GLY A 8 -1.42 -29.55 6.66
CA GLY A 8 -0.19 -30.29 6.30
C GLY A 8 0.94 -29.49 5.61
N LYS A 9 0.89 -28.15 5.68
CA LYS A 9 1.98 -27.18 5.55
C LYS A 9 1.74 -26.09 6.62
N GLY A 10 2.46 -26.15 7.74
CA GLY A 10 2.18 -25.40 8.97
C GLY A 10 2.27 -23.87 8.85
N GLY A 11 1.19 -23.22 8.43
CA GLY A 11 1.05 -21.77 8.39
C GLY A 11 -0.09 -21.29 9.29
N THR A 12 0.16 -20.24 10.06
CA THR A 12 -0.84 -19.52 10.85
C THR A 12 -1.61 -18.54 9.97
N ARG A 13 -2.94 -18.44 10.12
CA ARG A 13 -3.76 -17.43 9.43
C ARG A 13 -4.16 -16.31 10.39
N VAL A 14 -3.76 -15.08 10.05
CA VAL A 14 -4.35 -13.86 10.62
C VAL A 14 -5.72 -13.68 9.98
N GLN A 15 -6.74 -13.43 10.81
CA GLN A 15 -8.10 -13.16 10.35
C GLN A 15 -8.46 -11.72 10.68
N VAL A 16 -9.08 -11.04 9.72
CA VAL A 16 -9.58 -9.68 9.84
C VAL A 16 -11.04 -9.71 9.41
N MET A 17 -11.94 -9.28 10.29
CA MET A 17 -13.39 -9.26 10.05
C MET A 17 -13.91 -7.84 10.20
N SER A 18 -14.76 -7.44 9.26
CA SER A 18 -15.46 -6.16 9.32
C SER A 18 -16.65 -6.26 10.28
N LEU A 19 -16.81 -5.23 11.10
CA LEU A 19 -18.01 -4.97 11.89
C LEU A 19 -18.64 -3.70 11.32
N GLY A 20 -19.96 -3.53 11.43
CA GLY A 20 -20.63 -2.32 10.90
C GLY A 20 -20.15 -0.99 11.50
N TYR A 21 -19.23 -1.02 12.47
CA TYR A 21 -18.69 0.11 13.21
C TYR A 21 -17.16 0.04 13.39
N GLY A 22 -16.47 -0.87 12.71
CA GLY A 22 -15.04 -1.07 12.87
C GLY A 22 -14.56 -2.40 12.29
N TRP A 23 -13.48 -2.94 12.83
CA TRP A 23 -13.01 -4.26 12.47
C TRP A 23 -12.35 -4.95 13.65
N ILE A 24 -12.31 -6.27 13.60
CA ILE A 24 -11.75 -7.11 14.65
C ILE A 24 -10.71 -8.05 14.05
N TRP A 25 -9.56 -8.17 14.70
CA TRP A 25 -8.54 -9.15 14.32
C TRP A 25 -8.61 -10.40 15.19
N PHE A 26 -8.16 -11.51 14.62
CA PHE A 26 -7.84 -12.74 15.34
C PHE A 26 -6.48 -13.26 14.85
N ILE A 27 -5.48 -13.24 15.72
CA ILE A 27 -4.10 -13.63 15.43
C ILE A 27 -3.71 -14.79 16.35
N PRO A 28 -3.66 -16.03 15.84
CA PRO A 28 -3.09 -17.15 16.58
C PRO A 28 -1.61 -16.87 16.87
N ILE A 29 -1.21 -16.82 18.13
CA ILE A 29 0.19 -16.61 18.54
C ILE A 29 0.89 -17.94 18.78
N SER A 30 0.16 -18.90 19.37
CA SER A 30 0.61 -20.26 19.62
C SER A 30 -0.59 -21.21 19.52
N PRO A 31 -0.43 -22.54 19.69
CA PRO A 31 -1.56 -23.47 19.75
C PRO A 31 -2.57 -23.22 20.90
N THR A 32 -2.20 -22.41 21.89
CA THR A 32 -2.98 -22.16 23.10
C THR A 32 -3.21 -20.68 23.42
N ARG A 33 -2.56 -19.75 22.70
CA ARG A 33 -2.75 -18.30 22.85
C ARG A 33 -3.10 -17.60 21.54
N THR A 34 -4.15 -16.78 21.56
CA THR A 34 -4.57 -15.93 20.43
C THR A 34 -4.65 -14.47 20.89
N SER A 35 -4.38 -13.54 19.97
CA SER A 35 -4.60 -12.11 20.14
C SER A 35 -5.87 -11.72 19.41
N ILE A 36 -6.76 -11.00 20.10
CA ILE A 36 -8.01 -10.48 19.57
C ILE A 36 -8.08 -9.01 19.94
N GLY A 37 -8.37 -8.16 18.96
CA GLY A 37 -8.47 -6.73 19.20
C GLY A 37 -9.47 -6.09 18.26
N LEU A 38 -10.21 -5.13 18.81
CA LEU A 38 -11.20 -4.33 18.12
C LEU A 38 -10.58 -2.97 17.79
N VAL A 39 -10.74 -2.54 16.55
CA VAL A 39 -10.47 -1.18 16.14
C VAL A 39 -11.77 -0.54 15.67
N CYS A 40 -12.10 0.62 16.23
CA CYS A 40 -13.29 1.38 15.86
C CYS A 40 -13.00 2.89 15.95
N PRO A 41 -13.78 3.74 15.25
CA PRO A 41 -13.65 5.17 15.37
C PRO A 41 -13.84 5.65 16.81
N ALA A 42 -13.02 6.60 17.26
CA ALA A 42 -13.11 7.15 18.62
C ALA A 42 -14.47 7.81 18.92
N GLU A 43 -15.12 8.37 17.89
CA GLU A 43 -16.48 8.92 18.00
C GLU A 43 -17.52 7.81 18.25
N TYR A 44 -17.44 6.68 17.54
CA TYR A 44 -18.32 5.54 17.77
C TYR A 44 -18.20 5.06 19.22
N TYR A 45 -16.97 4.85 19.71
CA TYR A 45 -16.73 4.45 21.09
C TYR A 45 -17.40 5.41 22.09
N ARG A 46 -17.22 6.73 21.91
CA ARG A 46 -17.84 7.75 22.77
C ARG A 46 -19.37 7.70 22.76
N GLN A 47 -19.97 7.48 21.60
CA GLN A 47 -21.43 7.43 21.44
C GLN A 47 -22.07 6.20 22.10
N THR A 48 -21.31 5.10 22.25
CA THR A 48 -21.84 3.89 22.91
C THR A 48 -22.20 4.11 24.38
N GLY A 49 -21.48 5.00 25.09
CA GLY A 49 -21.57 5.14 26.54
C GLY A 49 -21.10 3.93 27.36
N LEU A 50 -20.51 2.93 26.69
CA LEU A 50 -20.06 1.67 27.29
C LEU A 50 -18.58 1.75 27.72
N SER A 51 -18.20 0.92 28.69
CA SER A 51 -16.78 0.68 29.02
C SER A 51 -16.04 0.02 27.86
N LYS A 52 -14.70 0.13 27.83
CA LYS A 52 -13.87 -0.52 26.80
C LYS A 52 -14.06 -2.04 26.82
N GLU A 53 -14.24 -2.63 28.00
CA GLU A 53 -14.52 -4.05 28.18
C GLU A 53 -15.87 -4.45 27.57
N GLU A 54 -16.91 -3.67 27.82
CA GLU A 54 -18.25 -3.91 27.26
C GLU A 54 -18.26 -3.80 25.73
N VAL A 55 -17.60 -2.79 25.16
CA VAL A 55 -17.50 -2.62 23.69
C VAL A 55 -16.69 -3.76 23.06
N TYR A 56 -15.57 -4.15 23.68
CA TYR A 56 -14.77 -5.28 23.22
C TYR A 56 -15.56 -6.58 23.26
N LEU A 57 -16.23 -6.88 24.38
CA LEU A 57 -17.02 -8.11 24.53
C LEU A 57 -18.22 -8.13 23.57
N LYS A 58 -18.86 -6.98 23.34
CA LYS A 58 -19.90 -6.83 22.31
C LYS A 58 -19.36 -7.24 20.95
N ALA A 59 -18.23 -6.69 20.50
CA ALA A 59 -17.62 -7.03 19.22
C ALA A 59 -17.23 -8.51 19.10
N VAL A 60 -16.65 -9.08 20.16
CA VAL A 60 -16.26 -10.50 20.22
C VAL A 60 -17.47 -11.44 20.10
N ASN A 61 -18.60 -11.08 20.74
CA ASN A 61 -19.82 -11.88 20.73
C ASN A 61 -20.65 -11.68 19.46
N GLU A 62 -20.59 -10.50 18.84
CA GLU A 62 -21.31 -10.18 17.60
C GLU A 62 -20.70 -10.83 16.36
N GLU A 63 -19.40 -11.12 16.37
CA GLU A 63 -18.75 -11.83 15.26
C GLU A 63 -18.81 -13.36 15.47
N PRO A 64 -19.71 -14.09 14.76
CA PRO A 64 -19.99 -15.49 15.06
C PRO A 64 -18.76 -16.40 14.92
N ARG A 65 -17.83 -16.05 14.02
CA ARG A 65 -16.60 -16.82 13.82
C ARG A 65 -15.66 -16.73 15.00
N ILE A 66 -15.45 -15.52 15.53
CA ILE A 66 -14.62 -15.33 16.73
C ILE A 66 -15.27 -16.04 17.91
N ALA A 67 -16.58 -15.78 18.15
CA ALA A 67 -17.32 -16.38 19.25
C ALA A 67 -17.21 -17.93 19.25
N SER A 68 -17.31 -18.55 18.08
CA SER A 68 -17.12 -19.98 17.89
C SER A 68 -15.69 -20.43 18.23
N LEU A 69 -14.67 -19.75 17.71
CA LEU A 69 -13.25 -20.08 17.92
C LEU A 69 -12.82 -19.99 19.40
N ILE A 70 -13.48 -19.14 20.19
CA ILE A 70 -13.12 -18.89 21.59
C ILE A 70 -14.06 -19.53 22.61
N LYS A 71 -15.01 -20.39 22.20
CA LYS A 71 -16.04 -20.98 23.09
C LYS A 71 -15.47 -21.63 24.36
N GLY A 72 -14.27 -22.20 24.29
CA GLY A 72 -13.55 -22.81 25.42
C GLY A 72 -12.31 -22.04 25.88
N ALA A 73 -12.11 -20.81 25.40
CA ALA A 73 -10.98 -19.98 25.76
C ALA A 73 -11.24 -19.26 27.09
N THR A 74 -10.16 -18.91 27.78
CA THR A 74 -10.19 -18.03 28.94
C THR A 74 -9.51 -16.72 28.56
N ALA A 75 -10.08 -15.59 28.99
CA ALA A 75 -9.45 -14.29 28.81
C ALA A 75 -8.29 -14.14 29.81
N ASP A 76 -7.22 -13.48 29.38
CA ASP A 76 -6.08 -13.09 30.24
C ASP A 76 -6.47 -11.99 31.26
N GLY A 77 -7.71 -11.48 31.19
CA GLY A 77 -8.29 -10.51 32.12
C GLY A 77 -7.84 -9.05 31.92
N ASP A 78 -6.76 -8.80 31.20
CA ASP A 78 -6.18 -7.47 30.99
C ASP A 78 -6.57 -6.87 29.62
N ILE A 79 -7.80 -6.35 29.51
CA ILE A 79 -8.26 -5.64 28.31
C ILE A 79 -7.63 -4.24 28.29
N LYS A 80 -6.72 -4.04 27.32
CA LYS A 80 -6.04 -2.77 27.09
C LYS A 80 -6.74 -1.98 26.00
N GLY A 81 -6.79 -0.67 26.19
CA GLY A 81 -7.24 0.28 25.19
C GLY A 81 -6.13 1.30 24.93
N THR A 82 -5.98 1.69 23.67
CA THR A 82 -5.19 2.83 23.25
C THR A 82 -6.05 3.68 22.31
N LYS A 83 -5.67 4.94 22.09
CA LYS A 83 -6.30 5.87 21.16
C LYS A 83 -5.23 6.82 20.62
N ASP A 84 -5.57 7.60 19.60
CA ASP A 84 -4.70 8.66 19.06
C ASP A 84 -3.32 8.13 18.62
N TRP A 85 -3.28 6.92 18.05
CA TRP A 85 -2.05 6.24 17.62
C TRP A 85 -1.54 6.68 16.25
N SER A 86 -2.37 7.33 15.43
CA SER A 86 -1.98 7.77 14.09
C SER A 86 -1.24 9.10 14.18
N TYR A 87 0.07 9.09 13.93
CA TYR A 87 0.95 10.27 13.97
C TYR A 87 2.23 10.06 13.17
N TYR A 88 2.93 11.15 12.88
CA TYR A 88 4.35 11.16 12.54
C TYR A 88 5.02 12.38 13.17
N ALA A 89 6.30 12.25 13.50
CA ALA A 89 7.08 13.35 14.07
C ALA A 89 7.39 14.41 13.01
N GLU A 90 7.29 15.69 13.38
CA GLU A 90 7.69 16.81 12.51
C GLU A 90 9.20 16.79 12.23
N ARG A 91 9.98 16.29 13.19
CA ARG A 91 11.44 16.16 13.11
C ARG A 91 11.86 14.78 13.62
N THR A 92 12.63 14.04 12.83
CA THR A 92 13.08 12.67 13.16
C THR A 92 14.57 12.58 13.48
N TYR A 93 15.32 13.68 13.47
CA TYR A 93 16.72 13.66 13.88
C TYR A 93 17.15 14.97 14.55
N GLY A 94 18.17 14.90 15.40
CA GLY A 94 18.86 16.03 15.99
C GLY A 94 20.36 16.00 15.70
N ASP A 95 21.13 16.73 16.50
CA ASP A 95 22.59 16.72 16.39
C ASP A 95 23.14 15.31 16.67
N ASN A 96 22.65 14.67 17.74
CA ASN A 96 23.13 13.39 18.25
C ASN A 96 22.00 12.36 18.53
N TRP A 97 20.86 12.46 17.86
CA TRP A 97 19.76 11.51 18.01
C TRP A 97 18.99 11.33 16.71
N PHE A 98 18.34 10.17 16.59
CA PHE A 98 17.43 9.82 15.51
C PHE A 98 16.18 9.13 16.08
N LEU A 99 15.04 9.31 15.42
CA LEU A 99 13.81 8.58 15.65
C LEU A 99 13.57 7.69 14.43
N VAL A 100 13.33 6.40 14.68
CA VAL A 100 13.00 5.41 13.65
C VAL A 100 11.91 4.48 14.17
N GLY A 101 11.22 3.83 13.23
CA GLY A 101 10.08 2.98 13.54
C GLY A 101 8.97 3.76 14.23
N GLU A 102 8.34 3.16 15.22
CA GLU A 102 7.18 3.77 15.89
C GLU A 102 7.52 5.11 16.55
N ALA A 103 8.75 5.33 17.01
CA ALA A 103 9.16 6.62 17.55
C ALA A 103 9.13 7.77 16.52
N SER A 104 9.24 7.45 15.22
CA SER A 104 9.12 8.43 14.14
C SER A 104 7.68 8.62 13.64
N GLY A 105 6.82 7.65 13.90
CA GLY A 105 5.42 7.67 13.49
C GLY A 105 4.79 6.28 13.46
N PHE A 106 3.47 6.25 13.61
CA PHE A 106 2.64 5.06 13.49
C PHE A 106 1.36 5.45 12.78
N ALA A 107 0.81 4.56 11.96
CA ALA A 107 -0.34 4.85 11.12
C ALA A 107 -1.58 4.09 11.59
N ASP A 108 -1.64 2.79 11.33
CA ASP A 108 -2.77 1.93 11.74
C ASP A 108 -2.30 0.46 11.82
N PRO A 109 -2.92 -0.38 12.66
CA PRO A 109 -2.60 -1.82 12.71
C PRO A 109 -3.04 -2.61 11.46
N ILE A 110 -3.88 -2.06 10.58
CA ILE A 110 -4.31 -2.75 9.36
C ILE A 110 -3.11 -3.12 8.47
N LEU A 111 -3.09 -4.37 7.97
CA LEU A 111 -1.98 -4.97 7.21
C LEU A 111 -0.61 -5.03 7.92
N ALA A 112 -0.53 -4.71 9.21
CA ALA A 112 0.67 -4.87 10.03
C ALA A 112 1.94 -4.18 9.48
N ALA A 113 1.81 -3.02 8.83
CA ALA A 113 2.96 -2.31 8.24
C ALA A 113 3.97 -1.75 9.26
N GLY A 114 3.57 -1.57 10.53
CA GLY A 114 4.41 -0.98 11.58
C GLY A 114 5.76 -1.69 11.75
N LEU A 115 5.77 -3.03 11.80
CA LEU A 115 7.02 -3.79 11.92
C LEU A 115 7.91 -3.64 10.68
N THR A 116 7.32 -3.63 9.47
CA THR A 116 8.07 -3.41 8.23
C THR A 116 8.75 -2.04 8.24
N MET A 117 8.00 -0.99 8.58
CA MET A 117 8.54 0.38 8.69
C MET A 117 9.64 0.48 9.75
N ALA A 118 9.48 -0.17 10.91
CA ALA A 118 10.49 -0.21 11.95
C ALA A 118 11.79 -0.88 11.50
N HIS A 119 11.70 -2.04 10.84
CA HIS A 119 12.89 -2.74 10.34
C HIS A 119 13.58 -1.98 9.21
N LEU A 120 12.82 -1.40 8.28
CA LEU A 120 13.37 -0.56 7.22
C LEU A 120 14.06 0.68 7.79
N GLY A 121 13.41 1.40 8.70
CA GLY A 121 13.98 2.57 9.36
C GLY A 121 15.24 2.24 10.16
N ALA A 122 15.25 1.14 10.91
CA ALA A 122 16.42 0.68 11.65
C ALA A 122 17.60 0.36 10.72
N ARG A 123 17.34 -0.35 9.61
CA ARG A 123 18.37 -0.68 8.61
C ARG A 123 18.93 0.59 7.94
N GLU A 124 18.07 1.49 7.50
CA GLU A 124 18.47 2.72 6.82
C GLU A 124 19.24 3.65 7.75
N LEU A 125 18.85 3.74 9.02
CA LEU A 125 19.61 4.46 10.03
C LEU A 125 20.98 3.83 10.27
N ALA A 126 21.08 2.51 10.34
CA ALA A 126 22.37 1.84 10.53
C ALA A 126 23.36 2.22 9.40
N TYR A 127 22.90 2.21 8.15
CA TYR A 127 23.74 2.58 7.00
C TYR A 127 24.05 4.08 7.00
N THR A 128 23.08 4.90 7.40
CA THR A 128 23.25 6.36 7.54
C THR A 128 24.32 6.70 8.58
N ILE A 129 24.30 6.04 9.74
CA ILE A 129 25.31 6.23 10.79
C ILE A 129 26.71 5.86 10.27
N MET A 130 26.83 4.76 9.53
CA MET A 130 28.10 4.37 8.91
C MET A 130 28.59 5.41 7.88
N ALA A 131 27.70 5.92 7.04
CA ALA A 131 28.03 6.94 6.04
C ALA A 131 28.40 8.29 6.68
N LEU A 132 27.77 8.65 7.81
CA LEU A 132 28.13 9.82 8.62
C LEU A 132 29.54 9.70 9.20
N ASP A 133 29.86 8.56 9.81
CA ASP A 133 31.18 8.28 10.39
C ASP A 133 32.29 8.31 9.33
N GLN A 134 32.01 7.74 8.16
CA GLN A 134 32.95 7.69 7.03
C GLN A 134 33.01 8.98 6.20
N GLN A 135 32.11 9.95 6.46
CA GLN A 135 32.00 11.21 5.73
C GLN A 135 31.82 11.01 4.21
N GLU A 136 31.09 9.97 3.80
CA GLU A 136 30.89 9.63 2.38
C GLU A 136 30.00 10.65 1.65
N HIS A 137 29.08 11.28 2.38
CA HIS A 137 28.13 12.27 1.87
C HIS A 137 27.98 13.42 2.86
N SER A 138 27.29 14.49 2.45
CA SER A 138 26.92 15.60 3.35
C SER A 138 26.08 15.09 4.52
N GLU A 139 26.44 15.46 5.74
CA GLU A 139 25.69 15.12 6.96
C GLU A 139 24.23 15.56 6.87
N THR A 140 23.99 16.80 6.44
CA THR A 140 22.63 17.34 6.28
C THR A 140 21.83 16.53 5.28
N TRP A 141 22.44 16.20 4.14
CA TRP A 141 21.76 15.40 3.11
C TRP A 141 21.39 14.00 3.62
N LEU A 142 22.30 13.32 4.30
CA LEU A 142 22.04 11.99 4.88
C LEU A 142 20.87 12.02 5.87
N LYS A 143 20.89 13.00 6.79
CA LYS A 143 19.85 13.18 7.80
C LYS A 143 18.49 13.52 7.18
N ASP A 144 18.46 14.44 6.21
CA ASP A 144 17.24 14.84 5.50
C ASP A 144 16.64 13.70 4.69
N GLN A 145 17.46 12.91 4.00
CA GLN A 145 16.99 11.77 3.22
C GLN A 145 16.36 10.68 4.09
N LEU A 146 16.95 10.39 5.26
CA LEU A 146 16.36 9.45 6.20
C LEU A 146 15.00 9.97 6.73
N GLN A 147 14.92 11.24 7.10
CA GLN A 147 13.66 11.86 7.55
C GLN A 147 12.58 11.81 6.46
N GLU A 148 12.90 12.25 5.24
CA GLU A 148 11.95 12.25 4.11
C GLU A 148 11.39 10.85 3.87
N ASN A 149 12.24 9.81 3.93
CA ASN A 149 11.81 8.43 3.74
C ASN A 149 10.90 7.92 4.87
N MET A 150 11.23 8.20 6.13
CA MET A 150 10.40 7.79 7.28
C MET A 150 9.03 8.47 7.25
N THR A 151 9.02 9.80 7.15
CA THR A 151 7.78 10.59 7.14
C THR A 151 6.89 10.21 5.95
N ARG A 152 7.47 10.06 4.75
CA ARG A 152 6.71 9.66 3.56
C ARG A 152 6.02 8.31 3.74
N ARG A 153 6.71 7.29 4.27
CA ARG A 153 6.14 5.95 4.46
C ARG A 153 4.97 5.94 5.45
N VAL A 154 5.13 6.63 6.58
CA VAL A 154 4.06 6.72 7.58
C VAL A 154 2.86 7.49 7.01
N ALA A 155 3.09 8.64 6.38
CA ALA A 155 2.02 9.44 5.77
C ALA A 155 1.25 8.66 4.70
N GLN A 156 1.95 7.91 3.84
CA GLN A 156 1.31 7.04 2.84
C GLN A 156 0.47 5.93 3.49
N HIS A 157 0.93 5.36 4.60
CA HIS A 157 0.16 4.33 5.29
C HIS A 157 -1.07 4.89 6.03
N ILE A 158 -0.99 6.10 6.58
CA ILE A 158 -2.16 6.81 7.14
C ILE A 158 -3.22 6.98 6.05
N GLN A 159 -2.83 7.47 4.87
CA GLN A 159 -3.74 7.65 3.75
C GLN A 159 -4.37 6.33 3.28
N PHE A 160 -3.61 5.23 3.30
CA PHE A 160 -4.16 3.91 3.02
C PHE A 160 -5.18 3.46 4.09
N ALA A 161 -4.87 3.64 5.36
CA ALA A 161 -5.77 3.28 6.45
C ALA A 161 -7.09 4.06 6.33
N ASP A 162 -7.03 5.36 6.09
CA ASP A 162 -8.22 6.20 5.90
C ASP A 162 -9.11 5.67 4.76
N PHE A 163 -8.51 5.25 3.65
CA PHE A 163 -9.22 4.59 2.55
C PHE A 163 -9.82 3.24 2.95
N TRP A 164 -9.09 2.42 3.71
CA TRP A 164 -9.57 1.12 4.15
C TRP A 164 -10.84 1.22 5.00
N TYR A 165 -10.86 2.14 5.97
CA TYR A 165 -12.05 2.36 6.80
C TYR A 165 -13.22 2.94 6.00
N THR A 166 -12.89 3.76 5.01
CA THR A 166 -13.85 4.35 4.09
C THR A 166 -14.55 3.28 3.25
N ALA A 167 -13.80 2.38 2.61
CA ALA A 167 -14.35 1.29 1.80
C ALA A 167 -15.19 0.29 2.61
N ASN A 168 -14.86 0.09 3.89
CA ASN A 168 -15.61 -0.79 4.80
C ASN A 168 -16.89 -0.17 5.37
N GLY A 169 -17.31 1.01 4.89
CA GLY A 169 -18.54 1.68 5.34
C GLY A 169 -18.47 2.24 6.77
N CYS A 170 -17.28 2.24 7.40
CA CYS A 170 -17.05 2.84 8.71
C CYS A 170 -16.98 4.38 8.63
N PHE A 171 -16.62 4.91 7.45
CA PHE A 171 -16.78 6.32 7.10
C PHE A 171 -17.74 6.43 5.92
N THR A 172 -18.89 7.05 6.13
CA THR A 172 -19.94 7.20 5.11
C THR A 172 -19.59 8.24 4.03
N ASP A 173 -18.59 9.10 4.25
CA ASP A 173 -18.18 10.17 3.34
C ASP A 173 -16.94 9.80 2.50
N VAL A 174 -17.02 8.65 1.83
CA VAL A 174 -15.96 8.05 1.01
C VAL A 174 -15.35 8.98 -0.04
N LYS A 175 -16.16 9.90 -0.52
CA LYS A 175 -15.92 10.65 -1.74
C LYS A 175 -15.16 11.95 -1.46
N GLU A 176 -15.56 12.67 -0.43
CA GLU A 176 -14.96 13.97 -0.10
C GLU A 176 -13.57 13.82 0.53
N PHE A 177 -13.34 12.74 1.28
CA PHE A 177 -12.06 12.47 1.91
C PHE A 177 -10.97 12.11 0.89
N THR A 178 -11.31 11.30 -0.11
CA THR A 178 -10.33 10.90 -1.13
C THR A 178 -9.89 12.07 -2.01
N ARG A 179 -10.79 13.04 -2.27
CA ARG A 179 -10.46 14.30 -2.93
C ARG A 179 -9.36 15.07 -2.19
N THR A 180 -9.39 15.07 -0.86
CA THR A 180 -8.39 15.73 -0.01
C THR A 180 -7.03 15.04 -0.12
N ILE A 181 -7.00 13.70 -0.12
CA ILE A 181 -5.77 12.91 -0.30
C ILE A 181 -5.14 13.15 -1.68
N ALA A 182 -5.94 13.17 -2.75
CA ALA A 182 -5.46 13.48 -4.10
C ALA A 182 -4.90 14.91 -4.19
N ALA A 183 -5.59 15.90 -3.59
CA ALA A 183 -5.13 17.28 -3.54
C ALA A 183 -3.79 17.40 -2.77
N ASP A 184 -3.61 16.67 -1.67
CA ASP A 184 -2.36 16.62 -0.91
C ASP A 184 -1.21 15.98 -1.70
N ALA A 185 -1.50 15.07 -2.63
CA ALA A 185 -0.54 14.53 -3.59
C ALA A 185 -0.30 15.44 -4.82
N GLY A 186 -0.95 16.61 -4.88
CA GLY A 186 -0.82 17.58 -5.97
C GLY A 186 -1.70 17.28 -7.18
N LEU A 187 -2.76 16.49 -7.01
CA LEU A 187 -3.64 16.05 -8.07
C LEU A 187 -5.06 16.60 -7.87
N ASP A 188 -5.56 17.33 -8.86
CA ASP A 188 -6.91 17.91 -8.84
C ASP A 188 -7.92 16.92 -9.43
N PHE A 189 -8.45 16.05 -8.57
CA PHE A 189 -9.40 15.01 -8.93
C PHE A 189 -10.75 15.21 -8.26
N ASP A 190 -11.83 14.86 -8.96
CA ASP A 190 -13.10 14.61 -8.29
C ASP A 190 -13.00 13.36 -7.38
N ALA A 191 -13.95 13.23 -6.47
CA ALA A 191 -14.02 12.15 -5.50
C ALA A 191 -13.88 10.73 -6.07
N ASN A 192 -14.50 10.45 -7.22
CA ASN A 192 -14.46 9.12 -7.82
C ASN A 192 -13.11 8.86 -8.46
N ARG A 193 -12.52 9.88 -9.08
CA ARG A 193 -11.20 9.81 -9.69
C ARG A 193 -10.08 9.74 -8.65
N ALA A 194 -10.28 10.38 -7.50
CA ALA A 194 -9.38 10.27 -6.36
C ALA A 194 -9.43 8.87 -5.72
N PHE A 195 -10.63 8.29 -5.59
CA PHE A 195 -10.84 6.90 -5.16
C PHE A 195 -10.16 5.90 -6.09
N GLN A 196 -10.33 6.07 -7.40
CA GLN A 196 -9.65 5.25 -8.40
C GLN A 196 -8.13 5.47 -8.37
N TRP A 197 -7.65 6.70 -8.21
CA TRP A 197 -6.23 7.02 -8.16
C TRP A 197 -5.52 6.37 -6.97
N LEU A 198 -6.10 6.46 -5.78
CA LEU A 198 -5.54 5.85 -4.57
C LEU A 198 -5.52 4.33 -4.70
N GLY A 199 -6.59 3.77 -5.29
CA GLY A 199 -6.70 2.36 -5.59
C GLY A 199 -5.89 1.86 -6.78
N THR A 200 -5.27 2.75 -7.55
CA THR A 200 -4.45 2.39 -8.71
C THR A 200 -2.99 2.82 -8.57
N GLY A 201 -2.48 2.82 -7.34
CA GLY A 201 -1.04 2.99 -7.08
C GLY A 201 -0.63 4.45 -7.05
N GLY A 202 -1.44 5.30 -6.42
CA GLY A 202 -1.18 6.73 -6.17
C GLY A 202 0.15 7.10 -5.49
N PHE A 203 1.04 6.12 -5.23
CA PHE A 203 2.35 6.35 -4.64
C PHE A 203 3.40 5.54 -5.39
N MET A 204 4.19 6.21 -6.25
CA MET A 204 5.37 5.56 -6.82
C MET A 204 6.42 5.39 -5.71
N ASP A 205 6.76 4.15 -5.36
CA ASP A 205 7.82 3.85 -4.40
C ASP A 205 9.00 3.20 -5.11
N ASP A 206 10.19 3.78 -4.93
CA ASP A 206 11.51 3.22 -5.18
C ASP A 206 11.75 2.37 -6.46
N GLY A 207 10.91 2.50 -7.49
CA GLY A 207 11.03 1.82 -8.79
C GLY A 207 9.88 0.87 -9.15
N ASN A 208 8.86 0.70 -8.30
CA ASN A 208 7.67 -0.13 -8.54
C ASN A 208 6.36 0.65 -8.43
N ALA A 209 5.37 0.25 -9.23
CA ALA A 209 3.97 0.67 -9.08
C ALA A 209 3.32 -0.06 -7.92
N GLY A 210 2.85 0.65 -6.88
CA GLY A 210 2.34 -0.01 -5.68
C GLY A 210 1.91 0.91 -4.53
N LEU A 211 1.53 0.30 -3.42
CA LEU A 211 1.19 0.97 -2.15
C LEU A 211 1.67 0.12 -0.97
N SER A 212 2.36 0.73 0.00
CA SER A 212 2.77 0.07 1.26
C SER A 212 3.45 -1.31 1.09
N GLY A 213 4.25 -1.47 0.03
CA GLY A 213 4.96 -2.73 -0.27
C GLY A 213 4.17 -3.74 -1.13
N TYR A 214 2.96 -3.42 -1.55
CA TYR A 214 2.17 -4.21 -2.51
C TYR A 214 2.31 -3.64 -3.92
N ASP A 215 2.38 -4.50 -4.94
CA ASP A 215 2.32 -4.03 -6.34
C ASP A 215 0.89 -3.62 -6.73
N LEU A 216 0.79 -2.79 -7.77
CA LEU A 216 -0.49 -2.26 -8.25
C LEU A 216 -1.47 -3.37 -8.66
N GLU A 217 -0.98 -4.48 -9.21
CA GLU A 217 -1.80 -5.64 -9.55
C GLU A 217 -2.52 -6.18 -8.30
N SER A 218 -1.78 -6.40 -7.22
CA SER A 218 -2.33 -6.84 -5.93
C SER A 218 -3.32 -5.84 -5.32
N VAL A 219 -3.07 -4.53 -5.48
CA VAL A 219 -3.99 -3.48 -5.00
C VAL A 219 -5.30 -3.52 -5.78
N ILE A 220 -5.25 -3.65 -7.11
CA ILE A 220 -6.44 -3.77 -7.96
C ILE A 220 -7.25 -5.01 -7.56
N ASP A 221 -6.61 -6.17 -7.42
CA ASP A 221 -7.28 -7.39 -6.97
C ASP A 221 -7.93 -7.19 -5.59
N THR A 222 -7.28 -6.43 -4.70
CA THR A 222 -7.82 -6.08 -3.38
C THR A 222 -9.10 -5.27 -3.46
N ILE A 223 -9.14 -4.29 -4.35
CA ILE A 223 -10.31 -3.41 -4.50
C ILE A 223 -11.46 -4.12 -5.18
N GLU A 224 -11.21 -4.86 -6.25
CA GLU A 224 -12.25 -5.63 -6.94
C GLU A 224 -12.87 -6.66 -6.00
N PHE A 225 -12.04 -7.29 -5.15
CA PHE A 225 -12.51 -8.21 -4.13
C PHE A 225 -13.39 -7.53 -3.06
N MET A 226 -12.99 -6.37 -2.57
CA MET A 226 -13.71 -5.66 -1.49
C MET A 226 -14.99 -4.98 -1.97
N THR A 227 -14.99 -4.44 -3.19
CA THR A 227 -16.10 -3.63 -3.71
C THR A 227 -17.07 -4.41 -4.58
N GLU A 228 -16.74 -5.67 -4.89
CA GLU A 228 -17.44 -6.50 -5.90
C GLU A 228 -17.58 -5.79 -7.26
N GLY A 229 -16.70 -4.82 -7.54
CA GLY A 229 -16.65 -4.04 -8.78
C GLY A 229 -15.50 -4.47 -9.69
N GLU A 230 -15.52 -3.98 -10.93
CA GLU A 230 -14.40 -4.09 -11.87
C GLU A 230 -13.61 -2.78 -11.92
N THR A 231 -12.29 -2.86 -11.81
CA THR A 231 -11.39 -1.71 -11.92
C THR A 231 -10.89 -1.61 -13.35
N GLN A 232 -11.30 -0.57 -14.06
CA GLN A 232 -10.78 -0.30 -15.41
C GLN A 232 -9.59 0.66 -15.36
N LEU A 233 -8.47 0.24 -15.95
CA LEU A 233 -7.31 1.08 -16.12
C LEU A 233 -7.54 2.12 -17.21
N ASP A 234 -7.11 3.36 -16.96
CA ASP A 234 -7.25 4.47 -17.92
C ASP A 234 -6.35 4.29 -19.14
N VAL A 235 -5.24 3.54 -19.05
CA VAL A 235 -4.38 3.24 -20.20
C VAL A 235 -5.15 2.64 -21.39
N PHE A 236 -6.23 1.87 -21.14
CA PHE A 236 -7.05 1.29 -22.21
C PHE A 236 -7.91 2.30 -22.97
N LYS A 237 -8.01 3.54 -22.49
CA LYS A 237 -8.72 4.62 -23.17
C LYS A 237 -7.90 5.24 -24.30
N TYR A 238 -6.61 4.91 -24.41
CA TYR A 238 -5.65 5.59 -25.29
C TYR A 238 -4.91 4.63 -26.21
N ASN A 239 -4.36 5.15 -27.31
CA ASN A 239 -3.49 4.41 -28.24
C ASN A 239 -2.11 5.05 -28.44
N ARG A 240 -1.88 6.21 -27.82
CA ARG A 240 -0.61 6.92 -27.82
C ARG A 240 -0.35 7.53 -26.46
N PHE A 241 0.90 7.43 -26.00
CA PHE A 241 1.33 7.90 -24.69
C PHE A 241 2.51 8.86 -24.87
N LEU A 242 2.35 10.08 -24.40
CA LEU A 242 3.37 11.12 -24.53
C LEU A 242 4.03 11.34 -23.19
N LEU A 243 5.35 11.23 -23.14
CA LEU A 243 6.11 11.59 -21.96
C LEU A 243 5.96 13.08 -21.69
N ASN A 244 5.64 13.44 -20.46
CA ASN A 244 5.59 14.81 -19.97
C ASN A 244 6.75 15.00 -19.00
N MET A 245 7.79 15.73 -19.41
CA MET A 245 8.93 16.12 -18.56
C MET A 245 8.95 17.61 -18.21
N ASP A 246 7.91 18.35 -18.59
CA ASP A 246 7.81 19.79 -18.31
C ASP A 246 7.92 20.02 -16.80
N ASP A 247 8.74 21.00 -16.42
CA ASP A 247 9.05 21.37 -15.03
C ASP A 247 9.68 20.26 -14.16
N ALA A 248 10.14 19.16 -14.78
CA ALA A 248 10.88 18.12 -14.07
C ALA A 248 12.28 18.62 -13.68
N VAL A 249 12.61 18.53 -12.39
CA VAL A 249 13.97 18.76 -11.90
C VAL A 249 14.63 17.43 -11.53
N GLU A 250 15.92 17.31 -11.80
CA GLU A 250 16.71 16.17 -11.33
C GLU A 250 17.27 16.43 -9.94
N GLU A 251 17.19 15.42 -9.08
CA GLU A 251 17.76 15.47 -7.75
C GLU A 251 18.38 14.13 -7.35
N ASP A 252 19.36 14.22 -6.45
CA ASP A 252 20.03 13.09 -5.84
C ASP A 252 19.33 12.68 -4.55
N VAL A 253 19.09 11.38 -4.39
CA VAL A 253 18.46 10.77 -3.23
C VAL A 253 19.23 9.59 -2.68
N ALA A 254 19.03 9.29 -1.40
CA ALA A 254 19.66 8.15 -0.76
C ALA A 254 19.03 6.83 -1.20
N GLY A 255 19.85 5.94 -1.77
CA GLY A 255 19.58 4.51 -1.87
C GLY A 255 20.33 3.74 -0.77
N TYR A 256 19.73 2.66 -0.27
CA TYR A 256 20.28 1.86 0.83
C TYR A 256 20.53 0.43 0.37
N GLU A 257 21.78 0.12 0.02
CA GLU A 257 22.15 -1.12 -0.67
C GLU A 257 23.47 -1.65 -0.12
N ASP A 258 23.54 -2.96 0.12
CA ASP A 258 24.76 -3.67 0.56
C ASP A 258 25.53 -3.01 1.72
N GLY A 259 24.79 -2.46 2.70
CA GLY A 259 25.38 -1.82 3.88
C GLY A 259 25.80 -0.36 3.68
N LYS A 260 25.47 0.25 2.54
CA LYS A 260 25.92 1.60 2.16
C LYS A 260 24.76 2.53 1.81
N VAL A 261 25.03 3.83 1.94
CA VAL A 261 24.20 4.88 1.35
C VAL A 261 24.80 5.27 0.01
N VAL A 262 24.04 5.07 -1.06
CA VAL A 262 24.43 5.41 -2.43
C VAL A 262 23.59 6.56 -2.96
N SER A 263 24.20 7.45 -3.74
CA SER A 263 23.42 8.47 -4.45
C SER A 263 22.67 7.83 -5.62
N ARG A 264 21.37 8.09 -5.69
CA ARG A 264 20.47 7.68 -6.76
C ARG A 264 19.82 8.92 -7.38
N ARG A 265 19.55 8.87 -8.67
CA ARG A 265 18.87 9.96 -9.38
C ARG A 265 17.36 9.73 -9.38
N ARG A 266 16.58 10.80 -9.17
CA ARG A 266 15.14 10.85 -9.47
C ARG A 266 14.78 12.17 -10.13
N TRP A 267 13.67 12.19 -10.85
CA TRP A 267 13.01 13.41 -11.28
C TRP A 267 11.92 13.82 -10.27
N ARG A 268 11.72 15.11 -10.06
CA ARG A 268 10.64 15.67 -9.24
C ARG A 268 9.84 16.70 -10.02
N LYS A 269 8.52 16.66 -9.86
CA LYS A 269 7.55 17.65 -10.34
C LYS A 269 6.58 18.01 -9.21
N GLY A 270 6.79 19.16 -8.58
CA GLY A 270 6.04 19.52 -7.37
C GLY A 270 6.19 18.43 -6.29
N LYS A 271 5.07 17.79 -5.92
CA LYS A 271 5.04 16.67 -4.96
C LYS A 271 5.23 15.28 -5.61
N SER A 272 5.15 15.18 -6.93
CA SER A 272 5.32 13.93 -7.67
C SER A 272 6.80 13.64 -7.92
N VAL A 273 7.21 12.39 -7.75
CA VAL A 273 8.61 11.96 -7.93
C VAL A 273 8.68 10.72 -8.81
N LEU A 274 9.70 10.64 -9.65
CA LEU A 274 9.90 9.54 -10.59
C LEU A 274 11.34 9.02 -10.51
N PRO A 275 11.58 7.80 -10.01
CA PRO A 275 12.91 7.24 -9.92
C PRO A 275 13.56 7.05 -11.30
N GLN A 276 14.86 7.38 -11.44
CA GLN A 276 15.64 7.06 -12.64
C GLN A 276 16.18 5.61 -12.58
N ARG A 277 15.34 4.67 -12.15
CA ARG A 277 15.68 3.23 -12.12
C ARG A 277 14.45 2.35 -12.30
N GLY A 278 14.68 1.05 -12.40
CA GLY A 278 13.63 0.05 -12.48
C GLY A 278 12.75 0.22 -13.72
N MET A 279 11.51 -0.26 -13.64
CA MET A 279 10.62 -0.29 -14.79
C MET A 279 10.17 1.11 -15.23
N TYR A 280 10.04 2.05 -14.29
CA TYR A 280 9.72 3.44 -14.61
C TYR A 280 10.75 4.08 -15.53
N TYR A 281 12.03 3.90 -15.23
CA TYR A 281 13.10 4.42 -16.10
C TYR A 281 13.08 3.77 -17.48
N VAL A 282 12.85 2.45 -17.55
CA VAL A 282 12.69 1.74 -18.82
C VAL A 282 11.55 2.34 -19.66
N LEU A 283 10.39 2.59 -19.06
CA LEU A 283 9.26 3.22 -19.75
C LEU A 283 9.60 4.64 -20.23
N VAL A 284 10.26 5.45 -19.40
CA VAL A 284 10.72 6.79 -19.79
C VAL A 284 11.62 6.71 -21.02
N GLN A 285 12.61 5.81 -21.02
CA GLN A 285 13.53 5.62 -22.15
C GLN A 285 12.79 5.19 -23.42
N ILE A 286 11.80 4.29 -23.33
CA ILE A 286 11.00 3.87 -24.49
C ILE A 286 10.16 5.04 -25.00
N LEU A 287 9.47 5.76 -24.11
CA LEU A 287 8.56 6.85 -24.46
C LEU A 287 9.28 8.08 -25.04
N GLN A 288 10.56 8.27 -24.74
CA GLN A 288 11.41 9.28 -25.40
C GLN A 288 11.59 9.01 -26.90
N HIS A 289 11.49 7.75 -27.34
CA HIS A 289 11.66 7.37 -28.75
C HIS A 289 10.32 7.21 -29.48
N GLY A 290 9.29 6.71 -28.80
CA GLY A 290 7.98 6.48 -29.41
C GLY A 290 6.89 6.16 -28.41
N GLY A 291 5.76 6.85 -28.55
CA GLY A 291 4.59 6.73 -27.68
C GLY A 291 3.44 5.89 -28.24
N ASP A 292 3.48 5.55 -29.53
CA ASP A 292 2.42 4.78 -30.18
C ASP A 292 2.43 3.34 -29.67
N VAL A 293 1.24 2.76 -29.42
CA VAL A 293 1.12 1.41 -28.83
C VAL A 293 1.86 0.33 -29.62
N SER A 294 1.88 0.45 -30.95
CA SER A 294 2.61 -0.47 -31.85
C SER A 294 4.13 -0.46 -31.63
N PHE A 295 4.68 0.64 -31.10
CA PHE A 295 6.09 0.75 -30.72
C PHE A 295 6.28 0.44 -29.22
N LEU A 296 5.47 1.07 -28.37
CA LEU A 296 5.59 0.99 -26.91
C LEU A 296 5.48 -0.45 -26.40
N VAL A 297 4.44 -1.18 -26.81
CA VAL A 297 4.13 -2.50 -26.23
C VAL A 297 5.21 -3.55 -26.53
N PRO A 298 5.65 -3.75 -27.79
CA PRO A 298 6.69 -4.73 -28.08
C PRO A 298 8.03 -4.40 -27.38
N ASN A 299 8.42 -3.12 -27.35
CA ASN A 299 9.67 -2.70 -26.68
C ASN A 299 9.59 -2.86 -25.16
N MET A 300 8.43 -2.56 -24.56
CA MET A 300 8.17 -2.75 -23.14
C MET A 300 8.27 -4.24 -22.75
N ILE A 301 7.58 -5.13 -23.48
CA ILE A 301 7.64 -6.58 -23.24
C ILE A 301 9.08 -7.11 -23.40
N ALA A 302 9.77 -6.70 -24.46
CA ALA A 302 11.15 -7.12 -24.72
C ALA A 302 12.10 -6.68 -23.59
N ALA A 303 11.97 -5.44 -23.11
CA ALA A 303 12.78 -4.92 -22.01
C ALA A 303 12.53 -5.69 -20.71
N ILE A 304 11.26 -5.92 -20.34
CA ILE A 304 10.89 -6.65 -19.11
C ILE A 304 11.44 -8.07 -19.12
N LYS A 305 11.29 -8.78 -20.24
CA LYS A 305 11.79 -10.16 -20.39
C LYS A 305 13.32 -10.22 -20.36
N LYS A 306 14.01 -9.24 -20.96
CA LYS A 306 15.48 -9.16 -20.95
C LYS A 306 16.05 -9.04 -19.54
N HIS A 307 15.37 -8.31 -18.66
CA HIS A 307 15.79 -8.12 -17.28
C HIS A 307 15.31 -9.22 -16.32
N GLY A 308 14.64 -10.27 -16.83
CA GLY A 308 14.26 -11.46 -16.05
C GLY A 308 13.13 -11.22 -15.05
N ALA A 309 12.45 -10.07 -15.09
CA ALA A 309 11.42 -9.72 -14.11
C ALA A 309 10.12 -10.54 -14.28
N ARG A 310 9.79 -10.91 -15.53
CA ARG A 310 8.65 -11.77 -15.91
C ARG A 310 9.03 -12.59 -17.14
N HIS A 311 8.53 -13.82 -17.25
CA HIS A 311 9.00 -14.77 -18.25
C HIS A 311 8.03 -14.92 -19.44
N THR A 312 6.73 -14.68 -19.23
CA THR A 312 5.73 -14.72 -20.30
C THR A 312 5.36 -13.32 -20.80
N ASP A 313 4.91 -13.24 -22.04
CA ASP A 313 4.45 -11.97 -22.64
C ASP A 313 3.25 -11.40 -21.88
N LYS A 314 2.35 -12.27 -21.39
CA LYS A 314 1.17 -11.86 -20.62
C LYS A 314 1.56 -11.22 -19.28
N GLU A 315 2.48 -11.84 -18.55
CA GLU A 315 2.98 -11.29 -17.29
C GLU A 315 3.75 -9.98 -17.50
N ALA A 316 4.60 -9.92 -18.53
CA ALA A 316 5.33 -8.70 -18.86
C ALA A 316 4.39 -7.57 -19.27
N MET A 317 3.33 -7.88 -20.03
CA MET A 317 2.29 -6.93 -20.38
C MET A 317 1.57 -6.39 -19.13
N SER A 318 1.07 -7.27 -18.25
CA SER A 318 0.41 -6.86 -17.00
C SER A 318 1.29 -5.92 -16.17
N TYR A 319 2.54 -6.35 -15.92
CA TYR A 319 3.51 -5.59 -15.15
C TYR A 319 3.81 -4.22 -15.78
N GLY A 320 4.07 -4.17 -17.08
CA GLY A 320 4.36 -2.92 -17.78
C GLY A 320 3.16 -1.95 -17.83
N LEU A 321 1.95 -2.47 -18.02
CA LEU A 321 0.73 -1.65 -18.04
C LEU A 321 0.43 -1.02 -16.68
N CYS A 322 0.65 -1.73 -15.58
CA CYS A 322 0.55 -1.16 -14.24
C CYS A 322 1.49 0.05 -14.04
N HIS A 323 2.73 -0.04 -14.53
CA HIS A 323 3.67 1.09 -14.46
C HIS A 323 3.24 2.23 -15.37
N LEU A 324 2.75 1.94 -16.57
CA LEU A 324 2.23 2.95 -17.49
C LEU A 324 0.99 3.66 -16.93
N GLU A 325 0.07 2.93 -16.29
CA GLU A 325 -1.08 3.49 -15.57
C GLU A 325 -0.61 4.43 -14.47
N SER A 326 0.37 4.02 -13.67
CA SER A 326 0.93 4.87 -12.61
C SER A 326 1.50 6.17 -13.18
N LEU A 327 2.25 6.12 -14.28
CA LEU A 327 2.80 7.30 -14.96
C LEU A 327 1.71 8.22 -15.53
N LEU A 328 0.64 7.63 -16.08
CA LEU A 328 -0.51 8.36 -16.61
C LEU A 328 -1.24 9.11 -15.49
N LYS A 329 -1.47 8.43 -14.37
CA LYS A 329 -2.19 8.94 -13.20
C LYS A 329 -1.41 10.01 -12.44
N SER A 330 -0.09 9.90 -12.41
CA SER A 330 0.82 10.86 -11.76
C SER A 330 1.25 12.03 -12.66
N GLY A 331 0.75 12.08 -13.90
CA GLY A 331 0.98 13.19 -14.83
C GLY A 331 2.33 13.17 -15.54
N TRP A 332 3.17 12.15 -15.33
CA TRP A 332 4.43 11.95 -16.07
C TRP A 332 4.18 11.48 -17.50
N VAL A 333 3.01 10.91 -17.78
CA VAL A 333 2.59 10.52 -19.12
C VAL A 333 1.20 11.08 -19.42
N ARG A 334 1.00 11.53 -20.65
CA ARG A 334 -0.30 11.95 -21.19
C ARG A 334 -0.79 10.93 -22.22
N GLY A 335 -1.97 10.37 -21.97
CA GLY A 335 -2.68 9.54 -22.94
C GLY A 335 -3.37 10.37 -24.01
N VAL A 336 -3.28 9.94 -25.27
CA VAL A 336 -3.96 10.55 -26.43
C VAL A 336 -4.64 9.44 -27.24
N MET A 337 -5.85 9.72 -27.73
CA MET A 337 -6.48 8.91 -28.77
C MET A 337 -6.24 9.53 -30.14
N VAL A 338 -5.44 8.85 -30.95
CA VAL A 338 -5.21 9.19 -32.35
C VAL A 338 -6.29 8.53 -33.22
N PRO A 339 -7.07 9.30 -34.01
CA PRO A 339 -8.07 8.76 -34.91
C PRO A 339 -7.48 7.73 -35.90
N GLY A 340 -8.22 6.66 -36.16
CA GLY A 340 -7.84 5.63 -37.14
C GLY A 340 -6.92 4.52 -36.60
N GLN A 341 -6.50 4.58 -35.34
CA GLN A 341 -5.75 3.50 -34.68
C GLN A 341 -6.59 2.92 -33.52
N PRO A 342 -6.64 1.58 -33.34
CA PRO A 342 -7.39 0.99 -32.23
C PRO A 342 -6.75 1.35 -30.88
N PRO A 343 -7.56 1.47 -29.81
CA PRO A 343 -7.04 1.63 -28.45
C PRO A 343 -6.22 0.41 -28.02
N LEU A 344 -5.37 0.61 -27.02
CA LEU A 344 -4.70 -0.49 -26.34
C LEU A 344 -5.76 -1.46 -25.79
N ARG A 345 -5.62 -2.76 -26.09
CA ARG A 345 -6.48 -3.81 -25.57
C ARG A 345 -5.65 -4.90 -24.92
N PHE A 346 -5.96 -5.18 -23.66
CA PHE A 346 -5.39 -6.31 -22.94
C PHE A 346 -6.37 -6.71 -21.83
N GLU A 347 -6.57 -8.01 -21.66
CA GLU A 347 -7.33 -8.53 -20.52
C GLU A 347 -6.35 -8.79 -19.38
N MET A 348 -6.45 -7.96 -18.33
CA MET A 348 -5.65 -8.13 -17.12
C MET A 348 -5.87 -9.55 -16.57
N PRO A 349 -4.82 -10.28 -16.21
CA PRO A 349 -4.99 -11.55 -15.54
C PRO A 349 -5.78 -11.32 -14.25
N LYS A 350 -6.86 -12.09 -14.03
CA LYS A 350 -7.56 -12.08 -12.74
C LYS A 350 -6.77 -12.92 -11.75
N HIS A 351 -6.11 -12.33 -10.76
CA HIS A 351 -5.31 -13.09 -9.79
C HIS A 351 -6.17 -13.60 -8.63
N GLN A 352 -7.19 -14.40 -8.95
CA GLN A 352 -7.99 -15.16 -7.95
C GLN A 352 -7.15 -16.14 -7.10
N ARG A 353 -5.83 -16.23 -7.31
CA ARG A 353 -4.94 -17.14 -6.58
C ARG A 353 -4.39 -16.52 -5.30
N ALA A 354 -4.10 -15.21 -5.28
CA ALA A 354 -3.53 -14.53 -4.12
C ALA A 354 -4.62 -14.16 -3.09
N MET A 355 -5.79 -13.77 -3.58
CA MET A 355 -6.95 -13.49 -2.76
C MET A 355 -8.07 -14.46 -3.08
N ARG A 356 -8.66 -15.07 -2.05
CA ARG A 356 -9.74 -16.04 -2.18
C ARG A 356 -10.90 -15.60 -1.31
N LYS A 357 -12.12 -15.62 -1.86
CA LYS A 357 -13.32 -15.63 -1.02
C LYS A 357 -13.19 -16.87 -0.13
N ASN A 358 -13.16 -16.68 1.18
CA ASN A 358 -13.15 -17.80 2.08
C ASN A 358 -14.51 -18.49 1.95
N THR A 359 -14.57 -19.61 1.24
CA THR A 359 -15.76 -20.47 1.28
C THR A 359 -15.70 -21.20 2.61
N ASP A 360 -16.54 -20.78 3.54
CA ASP A 360 -16.59 -21.38 4.85
C ASP A 360 -17.21 -22.77 4.75
N THR A 361 -16.38 -23.81 4.80
CA THR A 361 -16.86 -25.20 4.85
C THR A 361 -17.39 -25.59 6.24
N PHE A 362 -17.37 -24.67 7.22
CA PHE A 362 -17.82 -24.93 8.59
C PHE A 362 -19.25 -24.42 8.87
N LEU A 363 -19.89 -23.70 7.93
CA LEU A 363 -21.26 -23.20 8.06
C LEU A 363 -22.29 -24.02 7.25
N GLU A 364 -22.07 -25.33 7.11
CA GLU A 364 -23.23 -26.23 6.93
C GLU A 364 -23.96 -26.28 8.27
N PHE A 365 -24.80 -25.28 8.51
CA PHE A 365 -25.89 -25.44 9.47
C PHE A 365 -26.77 -26.57 8.92
N THR A 366 -26.61 -27.76 9.48
CA THR A 366 -27.66 -28.76 9.41
C THR A 366 -28.88 -28.15 10.08
N GLU A 367 -29.80 -27.61 9.29
CA GLU A 367 -31.19 -27.43 9.71
C GLU A 367 -31.68 -28.80 10.21
N ALA A 368 -32.06 -28.85 11.48
CA ALA A 368 -32.69 -30.00 12.10
C ALA A 368 -34.20 -29.97 11.87
#